data_AF-A0A5N6GJ24-F1
#
_entry.id   AF-A0A5N6GJ24-F1
#
_cell.length_a   1.000
_cell.length_b   1.000
_cell.length_c   1.000
_cell.angle_alpha   90.00
_cell.angle_beta   90.00
_cell.angle_gamma   90.00
#
_symmetry.space_group_name_H-M   'P 1'
#
loop_
_entity.id
_entity.type
_entity.pdbx_description
1 polymer ?
#
loop_
_entity_poly.entity_id
_entity_poly.type
_entity_poly.pdbx_seq_one_letter_code
_entity_poly.pdbx_strand_id
1 'polypeptide(L)'
;MNVNWPNRALCTPDPAENYYLPVLDEDWNNGTYPNAPPYTVSSPCAEKMGKFARLAQAAHLLSRVLRHVSDTEISRHFLREEGDILDRAIRSFLSLTVSEEELCGVAYCSPVAVLGSALLMLQSFHRPRHEVPSHAAGEDRSLTAMERTAEVILPIAHRLRNNQSQFPSPLVMDWLYQSAVIFTNLEQANFPFYRDCVKCVREAMENLTSLWPVGNFYLDPLETRKLTNMQ
;
A
#
# COMPACT_ATOMS: atom_id res chain seq x y z
N MET A 1 -4.60 -8.51 -8.22
CA MET A 1 -4.32 -8.73 -6.78
C MET A 1 -5.63 -8.65 -6.01
N ASN A 2 -5.88 -9.56 -5.06
CA ASN A 2 -7.13 -9.61 -4.30
C ASN A 2 -7.16 -8.59 -3.13
N VAL A 3 -6.68 -7.37 -3.37
CA VAL A 3 -6.53 -6.33 -2.33
C VAL A 3 -7.88 -5.99 -1.69
N ASN A 4 -8.96 -5.98 -2.49
CA ASN A 4 -10.30 -5.66 -2.02
C ASN A 4 -11.11 -6.88 -1.54
N TRP A 5 -10.50 -8.08 -1.51
CA TRP A 5 -11.14 -9.34 -1.13
C TRP A 5 -10.17 -10.23 -0.33
N PRO A 6 -9.86 -9.87 0.93
CA PRO A 6 -8.80 -10.48 1.72
C PRO A 6 -8.99 -11.98 1.99
N ASN A 7 -10.24 -12.46 1.99
CA ASN A 7 -10.55 -13.88 2.18
C ASN A 7 -10.19 -14.77 0.98
N ARG A 8 -9.69 -14.18 -0.12
CA ARG A 8 -9.33 -14.92 -1.33
C ARG A 8 -7.82 -14.95 -1.49
N ALA A 9 -7.24 -16.13 -1.30
CA ALA A 9 -5.84 -16.40 -1.58
C ALA A 9 -5.48 -16.03 -3.04
N LEU A 10 -4.19 -15.76 -3.28
CA LEU A 10 -3.70 -15.57 -4.64
C LEU A 10 -3.90 -16.86 -5.46
N CYS A 11 -4.19 -16.71 -6.76
CA CYS A 11 -4.42 -17.84 -7.66
C CYS A 11 -3.15 -18.66 -7.94
N THR A 12 -1.98 -18.16 -7.53
CA THR A 12 -0.67 -18.80 -7.69
C THR A 12 -0.04 -19.01 -6.33
N PRO A 13 0.78 -20.06 -6.15
CA PRO A 13 1.56 -20.23 -4.93
C PRO A 13 2.51 -19.04 -4.74
N ASP A 14 2.88 -18.76 -3.50
CA ASP A 14 3.88 -17.72 -3.22
C ASP A 14 5.23 -18.11 -3.84
N PRO A 15 5.98 -17.14 -4.38
CA PRO A 15 7.35 -17.40 -4.77
C PRO A 15 8.16 -17.75 -3.52
N ALA A 16 9.03 -18.76 -3.63
CA ALA A 16 9.92 -19.11 -2.52
C ALA A 16 10.96 -18.02 -2.31
N GLU A 17 11.47 -17.90 -1.08
CA GLU A 17 12.42 -16.85 -0.68
C GLU A 17 13.69 -16.84 -1.54
N ASN A 18 14.12 -18.03 -2.00
CA ASN A 18 15.31 -18.23 -2.83
C ASN A 18 15.05 -18.08 -4.35
N TYR A 19 13.83 -17.75 -4.78
CA TYR A 19 13.55 -17.57 -6.20
C TYR A 19 14.25 -16.31 -6.72
N TYR A 20 14.88 -16.43 -7.88
CA TYR A 20 15.61 -15.33 -8.49
C TYR A 20 14.69 -14.24 -8.99
N LEU A 21 15.11 -13.00 -8.76
CA LEU A 21 14.49 -11.80 -9.29
C LEU A 21 15.33 -11.27 -10.45
N PRO A 22 14.68 -10.61 -11.43
CA PRO A 22 15.43 -9.91 -12.46
C PRO A 22 16.24 -8.77 -11.84
N VAL A 23 17.30 -8.37 -12.53
CA VAL A 23 18.19 -7.28 -12.12
C VAL A 23 17.56 -5.91 -12.42
N LEU A 24 18.28 -4.98 -13.07
CA LEU A 24 17.66 -3.73 -13.52
C LEU A 24 16.67 -4.04 -14.65
N ASP A 25 15.57 -3.30 -14.71
CA ASP A 25 14.51 -3.53 -15.71
C ASP A 25 15.08 -3.45 -17.14
N GLU A 26 16.00 -2.51 -17.38
CA GLU A 26 16.67 -2.36 -18.69
C GLU A 26 17.59 -3.53 -19.01
N ASP A 27 18.38 -4.00 -18.04
CA ASP A 27 19.27 -5.16 -18.25
C ASP A 27 18.43 -6.40 -18.56
N TRP A 28 17.32 -6.58 -17.85
CA TRP A 28 16.37 -7.66 -18.11
C TRP A 28 15.76 -7.55 -19.52
N ASN A 29 15.25 -6.38 -19.88
CA ASN A 29 14.61 -6.14 -21.18
C ASN A 29 15.58 -6.34 -22.36
N ASN A 30 16.87 -6.05 -22.14
CA ASN A 30 17.92 -6.20 -23.14
C ASN A 30 18.56 -7.61 -23.15
N GLY A 31 18.12 -8.51 -22.26
CA GLY A 31 18.72 -9.84 -22.13
C GLY A 31 20.16 -9.82 -21.62
N THR A 32 20.55 -8.75 -20.93
CA THR A 32 21.88 -8.58 -20.34
C THR A 32 21.96 -9.41 -19.07
N TYR A 33 22.96 -10.29 -19.00
CA TYR A 33 23.22 -11.06 -17.78
C TYR A 33 24.09 -10.23 -16.83
N PRO A 34 23.69 -10.10 -15.55
CA PRO A 34 24.51 -9.41 -14.55
C PRO A 34 25.79 -10.20 -14.27
N ASN A 35 26.89 -9.48 -14.04
CA ASN A 35 28.17 -10.05 -13.56
C ASN A 35 28.17 -10.30 -12.04
N ALA A 36 27.04 -10.08 -11.36
CA ALA A 36 26.84 -10.23 -9.93
C ALA A 36 25.88 -11.41 -9.65
N PRO A 37 25.92 -12.00 -8.44
CA PRO A 37 24.95 -13.02 -8.06
C PRO A 37 23.51 -12.48 -8.21
N PRO A 38 22.56 -13.32 -8.66
CA PRO A 38 21.19 -12.89 -8.86
C PRO A 38 20.53 -12.52 -7.53
N TYR A 39 19.71 -11.48 -7.55
CA TYR A 39 18.85 -11.15 -6.42
C TYR A 39 17.80 -12.25 -6.22
N THR A 40 17.34 -12.41 -4.99
CA THR A 40 16.29 -13.34 -4.59
C THR A 40 15.12 -12.58 -3.99
N VAL A 41 13.97 -13.24 -3.82
CA VAL A 41 12.80 -12.64 -3.15
C VAL A 41 13.17 -12.10 -1.75
N SER A 42 14.02 -12.84 -1.02
CA SER A 42 14.53 -12.43 0.29
C SER A 42 15.75 -11.50 0.27
N SER A 43 16.23 -11.08 -0.91
CA SER A 43 17.42 -10.21 -0.99
C SER A 43 17.21 -8.92 -0.21
N PRO A 44 18.22 -8.45 0.54
CA PRO A 44 18.11 -7.24 1.33
C PRO A 44 17.74 -6.03 0.47
N CYS A 45 16.85 -5.19 0.98
CA CYS A 45 16.37 -4.02 0.27
C CYS A 45 17.44 -2.95 0.01
N ALA A 46 18.68 -3.09 0.50
CA ALA A 46 19.76 -2.12 0.32
C ALA A 46 20.44 -2.18 -1.07
N GLU A 47 20.07 -3.14 -1.92
CA GLU A 47 20.68 -3.35 -3.23
C GLU A 47 19.85 -2.69 -4.35
N LYS A 48 20.52 -2.06 -5.34
CA LYS A 48 19.84 -1.46 -6.51
C LYS A 48 19.13 -2.55 -7.32
N MET A 49 17.81 -2.57 -7.28
CA MET A 49 16.96 -3.53 -8.02
C MET A 49 15.99 -2.77 -8.95
N GLY A 50 15.59 -3.39 -10.05
CA GLY A 50 14.59 -2.81 -10.97
C GLY A 50 13.19 -2.70 -10.36
N LYS A 51 12.29 -1.94 -11.00
CA LYS A 51 10.91 -1.77 -10.53
C LYS A 51 10.16 -3.09 -10.48
N PHE A 52 10.44 -3.97 -11.43
CA PHE A 52 9.78 -5.27 -11.49
C PHE A 52 10.18 -6.13 -10.29
N ALA A 53 11.47 -6.18 -9.97
CA ALA A 53 11.99 -6.93 -8.84
C ALA A 53 11.39 -6.41 -7.52
N ARG A 54 11.30 -5.08 -7.37
CA ARG A 54 10.65 -4.44 -6.21
C ARG A 54 9.16 -4.76 -6.12
N LEU A 55 8.47 -4.78 -7.26
CA LEU A 55 7.06 -5.15 -7.31
C LEU A 55 6.86 -6.62 -6.93
N ALA A 56 7.75 -7.51 -7.35
CA ALA A 56 7.69 -8.93 -6.99
C ALA A 56 7.87 -9.12 -5.46
N GLN A 57 8.83 -8.43 -4.85
CA GLN A 57 9.02 -8.43 -3.40
C GLN A 57 7.79 -7.87 -2.67
N ALA A 58 7.21 -6.76 -3.18
CA ALA A 58 6.01 -6.16 -2.59
C ALA A 58 4.80 -7.09 -2.68
N ALA A 59 4.63 -7.77 -3.83
CA ALA A 59 3.58 -8.75 -4.03
C ALA A 59 3.74 -9.98 -3.11
N HIS A 60 4.98 -10.42 -2.86
CA HIS A 60 5.25 -11.49 -1.90
C HIS A 60 4.80 -11.09 -0.47
N LEU A 61 5.15 -9.89 0.00
CA LEU A 61 4.66 -9.41 1.31
C LEU A 61 3.14 -9.26 1.35
N LEU A 62 2.51 -8.75 0.29
CA LEU A 62 1.05 -8.70 0.21
C LEU A 62 0.42 -10.09 0.32
N SER A 63 1.00 -11.10 -0.31
CA SER A 63 0.49 -12.47 -0.20
C SER A 63 0.58 -13.02 1.21
N ARG A 64 1.69 -12.74 1.91
CA ARG A 64 1.82 -13.08 3.33
C ARG A 64 0.75 -12.39 4.18
N VAL A 65 0.45 -11.12 3.92
CA VAL A 65 -0.68 -10.43 4.59
C VAL A 65 -2.01 -11.09 4.27
N LEU A 66 -2.30 -11.42 3.01
CA LEU A 66 -3.54 -12.09 2.61
C LEU A 66 -3.71 -13.44 3.33
N ARG A 67 -2.63 -14.22 3.45
CA ARG A 67 -2.65 -15.46 4.25
C ARG A 67 -2.90 -15.16 5.72
N HIS A 68 -2.16 -14.20 6.28
CA HIS A 68 -2.28 -13.82 7.68
C HIS A 68 -3.71 -13.41 8.07
N VAL A 69 -4.39 -12.62 7.24
CA VAL A 69 -5.76 -12.14 7.51
C VAL A 69 -6.85 -13.17 7.19
N SER A 70 -6.53 -14.22 6.41
CA SER A 70 -7.48 -15.29 6.07
C SER A 70 -7.34 -16.52 6.96
N ASP A 71 -6.23 -16.66 7.68
CA ASP A 71 -6.02 -17.78 8.59
C ASP A 71 -6.84 -17.61 9.87
N THR A 72 -7.73 -18.58 10.12
CA THR A 72 -8.64 -18.58 11.28
C THR A 72 -8.31 -19.68 12.28
N GLU A 73 -7.32 -20.53 12.00
CA GLU A 73 -6.99 -21.71 12.80
C GLU A 73 -5.76 -21.50 13.70
N ILE A 74 -4.94 -20.50 13.41
CA ILE A 74 -3.73 -20.18 14.18
C ILE A 74 -4.06 -19.54 15.55
N SER A 75 -3.24 -19.85 16.56
CA SER A 75 -3.35 -19.24 17.88
C SER A 75 -3.24 -17.70 17.84
N ARG A 76 -4.05 -17.00 18.64
CA ARG A 76 -4.05 -15.52 18.72
C ARG A 76 -2.69 -14.90 19.04
N HIS A 77 -1.86 -15.61 19.82
CA HIS A 77 -0.51 -15.14 20.16
C HIS A 77 0.41 -15.14 18.92
N PHE A 78 0.44 -16.27 18.20
CA PHE A 78 1.25 -16.39 16.99
C PHE A 78 0.78 -15.43 15.89
N LEU A 79 -0.54 -15.26 15.72
CA LEU A 79 -1.08 -14.27 14.78
C LEU A 79 -0.59 -12.85 15.12
N ARG A 80 -0.56 -12.49 16.41
CA ARG A 80 -0.07 -11.16 16.80
C ARG A 80 1.41 -10.99 16.50
N GLU A 81 2.25 -11.97 16.82
CA GLU A 81 3.69 -11.91 16.53
C GLU A 81 3.97 -11.84 15.03
N GLU A 82 3.27 -12.64 14.23
CA GLU A 82 3.40 -12.61 12.77
C GLU A 82 2.95 -11.25 12.22
N GLY A 83 1.83 -10.70 12.70
CA GLY A 83 1.34 -9.38 12.33
C GLY A 83 2.35 -8.28 12.63
N ASP A 84 2.97 -8.29 13.81
CA ASP A 84 4.00 -7.32 14.19
C ASP A 84 5.26 -7.43 13.30
N ILE A 85 5.65 -8.64 12.91
CA ILE A 85 6.76 -8.87 11.98
C ILE A 85 6.41 -8.34 10.57
N LEU A 86 5.20 -8.62 10.08
CA LEU A 86 4.73 -8.16 8.77
C LEU A 86 4.62 -6.63 8.72
N ASP A 87 4.03 -5.98 9.73
CA ASP A 87 3.91 -4.51 9.79
C ASP A 87 5.30 -3.86 9.71
N ARG A 88 6.25 -4.34 10.52
CA ARG A 88 7.64 -3.83 10.48
C ARG A 88 8.30 -4.04 9.12
N ALA A 89 8.20 -5.23 8.55
CA ALA A 89 8.81 -5.54 7.25
C ALA A 89 8.24 -4.66 6.13
N ILE A 90 6.90 -4.50 6.08
CA ILE A 90 6.22 -3.69 5.08
C ILE A 90 6.59 -2.22 5.24
N ARG A 91 6.61 -1.67 6.46
CA ARG A 91 7.02 -0.27 6.70
C ARG A 91 8.46 -0.01 6.30
N SER A 92 9.38 -0.89 6.69
CA SER A 92 10.79 -0.76 6.31
C SER A 92 10.96 -0.79 4.79
N PHE A 93 10.26 -1.69 4.11
CA PHE A 93 10.37 -1.79 2.66
C PHE A 93 9.68 -0.62 1.93
N LEU A 94 8.54 -0.15 2.44
CA LEU A 94 7.85 1.02 1.92
C LEU A 94 8.71 2.27 2.02
N SER A 95 9.27 2.53 3.21
CA SER A 95 10.18 3.68 3.43
C SER A 95 11.34 3.65 2.46
N LEU A 96 11.95 2.48 2.28
CA LEU A 96 13.10 2.35 1.40
C LEU A 96 12.72 2.55 -0.06
N THR A 97 11.60 1.98 -0.51
CA THR A 97 11.13 2.13 -1.90
C THR A 97 10.83 3.60 -2.21
N VAL A 98 10.21 4.32 -1.28
CA VAL A 98 9.97 5.78 -1.41
C VAL A 98 11.29 6.55 -1.50
N SER A 99 12.28 6.24 -0.64
CA SER A 99 13.59 6.88 -0.72
C SER A 99 14.33 6.58 -2.04
N GLU A 100 14.18 5.38 -2.58
CA GLU A 100 14.75 5.03 -3.89
C GLU A 100 14.08 5.76 -5.05
N GLU A 101 12.76 6.01 -4.98
CA GLU A 101 12.07 6.84 -5.96
C GLU A 101 12.71 8.23 -6.05
N GLU A 102 12.96 8.83 -4.88
CA GLU A 102 13.54 10.17 -4.75
C GLU A 102 14.98 10.22 -5.26
N LEU A 103 15.80 9.21 -4.90
CA LEU A 103 17.21 9.14 -5.30
C LEU A 103 17.40 8.84 -6.79
N CYS A 104 16.59 7.94 -7.35
CA CYS A 104 16.75 7.50 -8.73
C CYS A 104 15.98 8.39 -9.71
N GLY A 105 15.07 9.26 -9.23
CA GLY A 105 14.17 10.04 -10.09
C GLY A 105 13.17 9.16 -10.84
N VAL A 106 12.89 7.98 -10.30
CA VAL A 106 12.12 6.93 -10.96
C VAL A 106 10.88 6.63 -10.13
N ALA A 107 9.69 6.71 -10.74
CA ALA A 107 8.44 6.35 -10.07
C ALA A 107 8.33 4.81 -9.91
N TYR A 108 8.43 4.33 -8.67
CA TYR A 108 8.11 2.98 -8.18
C TYR A 108 6.67 2.92 -7.65
N CYS A 109 5.74 3.67 -8.26
CA CYS A 109 4.38 3.83 -7.77
C CYS A 109 3.64 2.49 -7.60
N SER A 110 4.00 1.45 -8.37
CA SER A 110 3.42 0.12 -8.26
C SER A 110 3.81 -0.60 -6.95
N PRO A 111 5.10 -0.86 -6.64
CA PRO A 111 5.46 -1.48 -5.36
C PRO A 111 4.99 -0.67 -4.14
N VAL A 112 5.11 0.65 -4.21
CA VAL A 112 4.66 1.56 -3.14
C VAL A 112 3.16 1.40 -2.90
N ALA A 113 2.34 1.37 -3.96
CA ALA A 113 0.91 1.10 -3.87
C ALA A 113 0.59 -0.26 -3.23
N VAL A 114 1.29 -1.33 -3.66
CA VAL A 114 1.07 -2.68 -3.14
C VAL A 114 1.40 -2.75 -1.64
N LEU A 115 2.50 -2.14 -1.21
CA LEU A 115 2.91 -2.11 0.20
C LEU A 115 1.94 -1.30 1.05
N GLY A 116 1.51 -0.13 0.57
CA GLY A 116 0.53 0.71 1.25
C GLY A 116 -0.81 0.00 1.46
N SER A 117 -1.34 -0.63 0.41
CA SER A 117 -2.56 -1.43 0.50
C SER A 117 -2.40 -2.63 1.44
N ALA A 118 -1.26 -3.33 1.41
CA ALA A 118 -0.98 -4.44 2.33
C ALA A 118 -0.96 -3.98 3.79
N LEU A 119 -0.35 -2.82 4.05
CA LEU A 119 -0.22 -2.25 5.40
C LEU A 119 -1.59 -1.84 5.96
N LEU A 120 -2.41 -1.16 5.15
CA LEU A 120 -3.78 -0.80 5.54
C LEU A 120 -4.66 -2.03 5.79
N MET A 121 -4.53 -3.07 4.95
CA MET A 121 -5.24 -4.33 5.14
C MET A 121 -4.88 -4.97 6.49
N LEU A 122 -3.59 -5.08 6.79
CA LEU A 122 -3.10 -5.64 8.05
C LEU A 122 -3.61 -4.86 9.27
N GLN A 123 -3.50 -3.53 9.24
CA GLN A 123 -3.97 -2.67 10.33
C GLN A 123 -5.48 -2.75 10.53
N SER A 124 -6.25 -2.83 9.43
CA SER A 124 -7.71 -2.96 9.49
C SER A 124 -8.15 -4.30 10.08
N PHE A 125 -7.38 -5.37 9.86
CA PHE A 125 -7.65 -6.71 10.40
C PHE A 125 -7.44 -6.76 11.92
N HIS A 126 -6.36 -6.15 12.41
CA HIS A 126 -6.07 -6.08 13.84
C HIS A 126 -6.90 -5.02 14.60
N ARG A 127 -7.75 -4.26 13.90
CA ARG A 127 -8.64 -3.30 14.56
C ARG A 127 -9.68 -4.05 15.41
N PRO A 128 -9.87 -3.69 16.69
CA PRO A 128 -10.88 -4.32 17.54
C PRO A 128 -12.26 -4.20 16.90
N ARG A 129 -12.93 -5.34 16.63
CA ARG A 129 -14.18 -5.33 15.86
C ARG A 129 -15.45 -5.11 16.66
N HIS A 130 -15.49 -5.38 17.97
CA HIS A 130 -16.60 -5.08 18.89
C HIS A 130 -16.24 -5.72 20.25
N GLU A 131 -15.29 -5.14 20.98
CA GLU A 131 -15.11 -5.50 22.38
C GLU A 131 -15.63 -4.34 23.26
N VAL A 132 -16.41 -4.69 24.28
CA VAL A 132 -16.88 -3.82 25.37
C VAL A 132 -15.80 -2.78 25.72
N PRO A 133 -16.14 -1.50 25.94
CA PRO A 133 -15.16 -0.41 26.11
C PRO A 133 -14.32 -0.63 27.37
N SER A 134 -13.28 -1.45 27.26
CA SER A 134 -12.33 -1.72 28.34
C SER A 134 -10.94 -1.18 28.03
N HIS A 135 -10.61 -0.82 26.78
CA HIS A 135 -9.34 -0.19 26.47
C HIS A 135 -9.43 0.79 25.29
N ALA A 136 -9.74 2.06 25.58
CA ALA A 136 -9.63 3.17 24.62
C ALA A 136 -8.23 3.26 23.97
N ALA A 137 -7.18 2.74 24.63
CA ALA A 137 -5.81 2.77 24.14
C ALA A 137 -5.50 1.83 22.96
N GLY A 138 -6.30 0.78 22.72
CA GLY A 138 -6.06 -0.18 21.64
C GLY A 138 -6.62 0.29 20.29
N GLU A 139 -7.82 0.86 20.32
CA GLU A 139 -8.49 1.44 19.14
C GLU A 139 -7.76 2.68 18.63
N ASP A 140 -7.28 3.52 19.55
CA ASP A 140 -6.48 4.72 19.26
C ASP A 140 -5.17 4.41 18.50
N ARG A 141 -4.48 3.32 18.86
CA ARG A 141 -3.23 2.90 18.19
C ARG A 141 -3.43 2.42 16.76
N SER A 142 -4.50 1.65 16.49
CA SER A 142 -4.82 1.17 15.15
C SER A 142 -5.20 2.33 14.23
N LEU A 143 -6.04 3.25 14.71
CA LEU A 143 -6.41 4.46 13.97
C LEU A 143 -5.20 5.35 13.68
N THR A 144 -4.35 5.61 14.68
CA THR A 144 -3.10 6.38 14.50
C THR A 144 -2.17 5.71 13.48
N ALA A 145 -2.07 4.37 13.48
CA ALA A 145 -1.24 3.64 12.52
C ALA A 145 -1.78 3.75 11.08
N MET A 146 -3.10 3.69 10.91
CA MET A 146 -3.78 3.86 9.63
C MET A 146 -3.64 5.28 9.10
N GLU A 147 -3.80 6.28 9.96
CA GLU A 147 -3.58 7.69 9.63
C GLU A 147 -2.15 7.92 9.11
N ARG A 148 -1.13 7.51 9.89
CA ARG A 148 0.27 7.64 9.46
C ARG A 148 0.54 6.92 8.14
N THR A 149 -0.13 5.79 7.90
CA THR A 149 -0.01 5.05 6.64
C THR A 149 -0.67 5.81 5.49
N ALA A 150 -1.83 6.41 5.72
CA ALA A 150 -2.50 7.26 4.74
C ALA A 150 -1.66 8.50 4.40
N GLU A 151 -0.98 9.11 5.37
CA GLU A 151 -0.12 10.29 5.13
C GLU A 151 1.05 10.00 4.17
N VAL A 152 1.57 8.77 4.14
CA VAL A 152 2.65 8.36 3.22
C VAL A 152 2.25 8.51 1.75
N ILE A 153 0.95 8.48 1.41
CA ILE A 153 0.50 8.68 0.03
C ILE A 153 0.57 10.14 -0.42
N LEU A 154 0.62 11.10 0.51
CA LEU A 154 0.47 12.53 0.20
C LEU A 154 1.56 13.06 -0.76
N PRO A 155 2.86 12.73 -0.60
CA PRO A 155 3.88 13.13 -1.57
C PRO A 155 3.59 12.60 -2.98
N ILE A 156 3.07 11.37 -3.10
CA ILE A 156 2.70 10.76 -4.38
C ILE A 156 1.47 11.45 -4.96
N ALA A 157 0.45 11.70 -4.13
CA ALA A 157 -0.75 12.43 -4.52
C ALA A 157 -0.40 13.84 -5.04
N HIS A 158 0.52 14.55 -4.39
CA HIS A 158 0.99 15.86 -4.87
C HIS A 158 1.65 15.76 -6.26
N ARG A 159 2.51 14.77 -6.49
CA ARG A 159 3.15 14.57 -7.81
C ARG A 159 2.12 14.22 -8.89
N LEU A 160 1.14 13.37 -8.58
CA LEU A 160 0.06 13.00 -9.50
C LEU A 160 -0.85 14.19 -9.82
N ARG A 161 -1.25 14.96 -8.80
CA ARG A 161 -2.05 16.18 -8.95
C ARG A 161 -1.34 17.20 -9.86
N ASN A 162 -0.03 17.34 -9.72
CA ASN A 162 0.74 18.30 -10.50
C ASN A 162 1.19 17.75 -11.87
N ASN A 163 0.74 16.56 -12.28
CA ASN A 163 1.17 15.86 -13.50
C ASN A 163 2.70 15.70 -13.61
N GLN A 164 3.38 15.54 -12.47
CA GLN A 164 4.84 15.37 -12.38
C GLN A 164 5.26 13.89 -12.42
N SER A 165 4.32 12.96 -12.55
CA SER A 165 4.60 11.53 -12.70
C SER A 165 4.52 11.14 -14.17
N GLN A 166 5.63 10.63 -14.72
CA GLN A 166 5.72 10.33 -16.15
C GLN A 166 4.89 9.11 -16.56
N PHE A 167 4.76 8.11 -15.67
CA PHE A 167 4.02 6.87 -15.93
C PHE A 167 3.35 6.36 -14.65
N PRO A 168 2.27 7.00 -14.20
CA PRO A 168 1.61 6.59 -12.97
C PRO A 168 0.87 5.26 -13.15
N SER A 169 1.02 4.38 -12.18
CA SER A 169 0.39 3.05 -12.18
C SER A 169 -1.06 3.11 -11.70
N PRO A 170 -2.01 2.37 -12.30
CA PRO A 170 -3.39 2.30 -11.81
C PRO A 170 -3.50 1.65 -10.43
N LEU A 171 -2.46 0.92 -9.99
CA LEU A 171 -2.46 0.23 -8.69
C LEU A 171 -2.52 1.19 -7.51
N VAL A 172 -2.05 2.44 -7.67
CA VAL A 172 -2.08 3.45 -6.61
C VAL A 172 -3.50 3.96 -6.32
N MET A 173 -4.45 3.73 -7.24
CA MET A 173 -5.83 4.20 -7.11
C MET A 173 -6.51 3.67 -5.85
N ASP A 174 -6.30 2.40 -5.53
CA ASP A 174 -6.87 1.76 -4.35
C ASP A 174 -6.36 2.41 -3.06
N TRP A 175 -5.04 2.62 -2.96
CA TRP A 175 -4.47 3.25 -1.77
C TRP A 175 -4.87 4.73 -1.64
N LEU A 176 -4.93 5.48 -2.75
CA LEU A 176 -5.47 6.84 -2.77
C LEU A 176 -6.91 6.85 -2.22
N TYR A 177 -7.76 5.96 -2.73
CA TYR A 177 -9.14 5.84 -2.26
C TYR A 177 -9.22 5.55 -0.75
N GLN A 178 -8.51 4.52 -0.27
CA GLN A 178 -8.53 4.16 1.16
C GLN A 178 -8.03 5.32 2.04
N SER A 179 -7.00 6.04 1.58
CA SER A 179 -6.46 7.20 2.30
C SER A 179 -7.46 8.35 2.33
N ALA A 180 -8.14 8.64 1.22
CA ALA A 180 -9.20 9.66 1.18
C ALA A 180 -10.34 9.34 2.17
N VAL A 181 -10.69 8.07 2.32
CA VAL A 181 -11.71 7.60 3.27
C VAL A 181 -11.26 7.81 4.70
N ILE A 182 -10.01 7.46 5.02
CA ILE A 182 -9.42 7.70 6.35
C ILE A 182 -9.43 9.20 6.67
N PHE A 183 -8.94 10.04 5.75
CA PHE A 183 -8.92 11.49 5.95
C PHE A 183 -10.31 12.10 6.08
N THR A 184 -11.32 11.59 5.36
CA THR A 184 -12.71 12.05 5.49
C THR A 184 -13.26 11.75 6.89
N ASN A 185 -12.95 10.58 7.45
CA ASN A 185 -13.37 10.23 8.81
C ASN A 185 -12.66 11.09 9.86
N LEU A 186 -11.40 11.45 9.64
CA LEU A 186 -10.63 12.33 10.53
C LEU A 186 -11.04 13.81 10.39
N GLU A 187 -11.48 14.26 9.21
CA GLU A 187 -12.02 15.60 9.01
C GLU A 187 -13.24 15.85 9.91
N GLN A 188 -14.10 14.84 10.10
CA GLN A 188 -15.25 14.92 11.00
C GLN A 188 -14.87 15.19 12.46
N ALA A 189 -13.66 14.82 12.88
CA ALA A 189 -13.10 15.16 14.18
C ALA A 189 -12.64 16.63 14.29
N ASN A 190 -12.96 17.46 13.27
CA ASN A 190 -12.83 18.91 13.22
C ASN A 190 -11.41 19.47 13.00
N PHE A 191 -10.61 18.78 12.19
CA PHE A 191 -9.25 19.21 11.81
C PHE A 191 -9.20 19.72 10.36
N PRO A 192 -8.99 21.03 10.13
CA PRO A 192 -8.93 21.61 8.78
C PRO A 192 -7.86 20.99 7.86
N PHE A 193 -6.79 20.46 8.44
CA PHE A 193 -5.71 19.78 7.72
C PHE A 193 -6.22 18.62 6.84
N TYR A 194 -7.09 17.75 7.36
CA TYR A 194 -7.54 16.59 6.58
C TYR A 194 -8.47 16.98 5.43
N ARG A 195 -9.14 18.13 5.49
CA ARG A 195 -9.90 18.67 4.34
C ARG A 195 -8.98 18.90 3.15
N ASP A 196 -7.80 19.47 3.39
CA ASP A 196 -6.79 19.71 2.36
C ASP A 196 -6.19 18.39 1.85
N CYS A 197 -5.97 17.42 2.74
CA CYS A 197 -5.54 16.07 2.35
C CYS A 197 -6.57 15.38 1.45
N VAL A 198 -7.85 15.39 1.82
CA VAL A 198 -8.94 14.82 1.02
C VAL A 198 -9.01 15.49 -0.35
N LYS A 199 -8.87 16.82 -0.40
CA LYS A 199 -8.84 17.58 -1.66
C LYS A 199 -7.66 17.16 -2.54
N CYS A 200 -6.45 17.13 -1.97
CA CYS A 200 -5.23 16.73 -2.69
C CYS A 200 -5.34 15.32 -3.29
N VAL A 201 -5.79 14.35 -2.49
CA VAL A 201 -5.94 12.96 -2.92
C VAL A 201 -7.03 12.83 -3.99
N ARG A 202 -8.15 13.55 -3.87
CA ARG A 202 -9.21 13.54 -4.90
C ARG A 202 -8.71 14.07 -6.24
N GLU A 203 -8.06 15.23 -6.25
CA GLU A 203 -7.52 15.83 -7.48
C GLU A 203 -6.48 14.90 -8.14
N ALA A 204 -5.67 14.21 -7.33
CA ALA A 204 -4.75 13.19 -7.83
C ALA A 204 -5.47 12.00 -8.48
N MET A 205 -6.57 11.52 -7.88
CA MET A 205 -7.39 10.44 -8.44
C MET A 205 -8.10 10.87 -9.74
N GLU A 206 -8.61 12.10 -9.82
CA GLU A 206 -9.23 12.65 -11.03
C GLU A 206 -8.23 12.69 -12.19
N ASN A 207 -7.03 13.21 -11.95
CA ASN A 207 -5.95 13.19 -12.95
C ASN A 207 -5.59 11.77 -13.38
N LEU A 208 -5.47 10.84 -12.42
CA LEU A 208 -5.14 9.45 -12.71
C LEU A 208 -6.26 8.76 -13.51
N THR A 209 -7.53 9.14 -13.29
CA THR A 209 -8.69 8.61 -14.01
C THR A 209 -8.68 8.97 -15.49
N SER A 210 -8.09 10.11 -15.86
CA SER A 210 -7.90 10.48 -17.27
C SER A 210 -7.01 9.49 -18.04
N LEU A 211 -6.04 8.86 -17.34
CA LEU A 211 -5.14 7.85 -17.89
C LEU A 211 -5.70 6.43 -17.72
N TRP A 212 -6.39 6.18 -16.60
CA TRP A 212 -6.91 4.88 -16.21
C TRP A 212 -8.40 4.99 -15.86
N PRO A 213 -9.31 4.73 -16.80
CA PRO A 213 -10.76 4.90 -16.60
C PRO A 213 -11.36 4.11 -15.44
N VAL A 214 -10.65 3.10 -14.92
CA VAL A 214 -11.01 2.36 -13.71
C VAL A 214 -11.16 3.27 -12.48
N GLY A 215 -10.57 4.47 -12.48
CA GLY A 215 -10.69 5.42 -11.38
C GLY A 215 -12.11 5.89 -11.09
N ASN A 216 -13.01 5.88 -12.09
CA ASN A 216 -14.41 6.24 -11.89
C ASN A 216 -15.09 5.35 -10.83
N PHE A 217 -14.76 4.06 -10.78
CA PHE A 217 -15.29 3.13 -9.78
C PHE A 217 -14.89 3.47 -8.34
N TYR A 218 -13.85 4.28 -8.14
CA TYR A 218 -13.41 4.74 -6.82
C TYR A 218 -13.92 6.14 -6.48
N LEU A 219 -14.12 7.01 -7.48
CA LEU A 219 -14.64 8.37 -7.28
C LEU A 219 -16.14 8.35 -6.93
N ASP A 220 -16.96 7.52 -7.59
CA ASP A 220 -18.41 7.48 -7.32
C ASP A 220 -18.76 7.14 -5.86
N PRO A 221 -18.14 6.11 -5.22
CA PRO A 221 -18.38 5.82 -3.82
C PRO A 221 -17.84 6.90 -2.87
N LEU A 222 -16.78 7.60 -3.25
CA LEU A 222 -16.20 8.68 -2.44
C LEU A 222 -17.13 9.89 -2.39
N GLU A 223 -17.75 10.25 -3.51
CA GLU A 223 -18.77 11.31 -3.55
C GLU A 223 -20.03 10.92 -2.80
N THR A 224 -20.47 9.66 -2.93
CA THR A 224 -21.61 9.14 -2.15
C THR A 224 -21.38 9.27 -0.64
N ARG A 225 -20.17 8.94 -0.16
CA ARG A 225 -19.82 9.06 1.27
C ARG A 225 -19.84 10.50 1.77
N LYS A 226 -19.39 11.47 0.97
CA LYS A 226 -19.47 12.90 1.34
C LYS A 226 -20.92 13.32 1.54
N LEU A 227 -21.83 12.89 0.65
CA LEU A 227 -23.25 13.21 0.74
C LEU A 227 -23.89 12.61 2.01
N THR A 228 -23.58 11.36 2.35
CA THR A 228 -24.08 10.73 3.58
C THR A 228 -23.54 11.42 4.84
N ASN A 229 -22.31 11.92 4.79
CA ASN A 229 -21.63 12.57 5.92
C ASN A 229 -22.05 14.04 6.15
N MET A 230 -22.88 14.61 5.27
CA MET A 230 -23.42 15.97 5.40
C MET A 230 -24.86 16.02 5.97
N GLN A 231 -25.48 14.87 6.21
CA GLN A 231 -26.80 14.72 6.84
C GLN A 231 -26.68 14.48 8.34
#